data_AF-A0A0G1Z1M1-F1
#
_entry.id   AF-A0A0G1Z1M1-F1
#
_cell.length_a   1.000
_cell.length_b   1.000
_cell.length_c   1.000
_cell.angle_alpha   90.00
_cell.angle_beta   90.00
_cell.angle_gamma   90.00
#
_symmetry.space_group_name_H-M   'P 1'
#
loop_
_entity.id
_entity.type
_entity.pdbx_description
1 polymer ?
#
loop_
_entity_poly.entity_id
_entity_poly.type
_entity_poly.pdbx_seq_one_letter_code
_entity_poly.pdbx_strand_id
1 'polypeptide(L)'
;MASCLLDVLVNNAGIVFDIMNIGGVPSSQWRFRAALPAAGGDYLSDAQDPIGAGTKVRYTIGFKDLTKTGENAAAITIDPSQQISDADRANNTATTTIVRNY
;
A
#
# COMPACT_ATOMS: atom_id res chain seq x y z
N MET A 1 -26.18 18.11 -7.85
CA MET A 1 -25.77 18.72 -6.56
C MET A 1 -24.87 17.73 -5.85
N ALA A 2 -23.65 18.11 -5.45
CA ALA A 2 -22.80 17.24 -4.65
C ALA A 2 -23.33 17.22 -3.21
N SER A 3 -23.65 16.04 -2.69
CA SER A 3 -24.00 15.84 -1.28
C SER A 3 -22.75 15.30 -0.57
N CYS A 4 -22.29 15.99 0.46
CA CYS A 4 -21.24 15.49 1.35
C CYS A 4 -21.88 15.01 2.65
N LEU A 5 -21.60 13.76 3.02
CA LEU A 5 -21.94 13.21 4.32
C LEU A 5 -20.66 13.19 5.16
N LEU A 6 -20.69 13.86 6.31
CA LEU A 6 -19.66 13.71 7.34
C LEU A 6 -20.05 12.52 8.22
N ASP A 7 -19.21 11.49 8.24
CA ASP A 7 -19.44 10.29 9.04
C ASP A 7 -18.21 10.01 9.92
N VAL A 8 -18.45 9.63 11.18
CA VAL A 8 -17.40 9.17 12.09
C VAL A 8 -17.38 7.65 11.99
N LEU A 9 -16.47 7.15 11.17
CA LEU A 9 -16.40 5.74 10.84
C LEU A 9 -15.88 4.91 12.02
N VAL A 10 -16.63 3.88 12.39
CA VAL A 10 -16.21 2.79 13.29
C VAL A 10 -15.53 1.68 12.48
N ASN A 11 -14.63 0.91 13.10
CA ASN A 11 -13.88 -0.18 12.45
C ASN A 11 -12.92 0.28 11.33
N ASN A 12 -12.20 1.38 11.57
CA ASN A 12 -11.13 1.85 10.67
C ASN A 12 -9.80 1.20 11.01
N ALA A 13 -9.02 0.93 9.98
CA ALA A 13 -7.63 0.52 10.08
C ALA A 13 -6.76 1.41 9.18
N GLY A 14 -5.48 1.48 9.51
CA GLY A 14 -4.50 2.22 8.73
C GLY A 14 -3.20 1.44 8.66
N ILE A 15 -2.58 1.45 7.48
CA ILE A 15 -1.22 0.92 7.29
C ILE A 15 -0.33 2.09 6.90
N VAL A 16 0.79 2.20 7.61
CA VAL A 16 1.90 3.08 7.24
C VAL A 16 3.02 2.19 6.73
N PHE A 17 3.57 2.51 5.55
CA PHE A 17 4.67 1.76 4.96
C PHE A 17 5.67 2.69 4.29
N ASP A 18 6.93 2.27 4.32
CA ASP A 18 8.04 2.95 3.64
C ASP A 18 8.39 2.16 2.38
N ILE A 19 8.60 2.87 1.28
CA ILE A 19 9.16 2.34 0.04
C ILE A 19 10.52 3.02 -0.17
N MET A 20 11.57 2.22 -0.25
CA MET A 20 12.95 2.68 -0.36
C MET A 20 13.60 2.12 -1.61
N ASN A 21 14.28 2.98 -2.36
CA ASN A 21 15.16 2.54 -3.43
C ASN A 21 16.52 2.16 -2.82
N ILE A 22 16.79 0.86 -2.74
CA ILE A 22 18.07 0.32 -2.23
C ILE A 22 19.14 0.17 -3.32
N GLY A 23 18.82 0.51 -4.57
CA GLY A 23 19.73 0.49 -5.71
C GLY A 23 20.65 1.71 -5.78
N GLY A 24 21.63 1.66 -6.69
CA GLY A 24 22.63 2.72 -6.89
C GLY A 24 22.22 3.84 -7.86
N VAL A 25 21.04 3.76 -8.47
CA VAL A 25 20.51 4.75 -9.44
C VAL A 25 19.06 5.08 -9.13
N PRO A 26 18.55 6.27 -9.54
CA PRO A 26 17.13 6.60 -9.41
C PRO A 26 16.24 5.60 -10.14
N SER A 27 15.04 5.34 -9.58
CA SER A 27 14.03 4.50 -10.24
C SER A 27 13.38 5.23 -11.42
N SER A 28 12.69 4.48 -12.29
CA SER A 28 11.68 5.06 -13.18
C SER A 28 10.40 5.42 -12.41
N GLN A 29 9.43 6.02 -13.10
CA GLN A 29 8.07 6.18 -12.57
C GLN A 29 7.47 4.81 -12.24
N TRP A 30 6.73 4.73 -11.13
CA TRP A 30 6.32 3.46 -10.56
C TRP A 30 4.91 3.50 -9.99
N ARG A 31 4.35 2.34 -9.66
CA ARG A 31 3.06 2.20 -8.98
C ARG A 31 3.19 1.16 -7.88
N PHE A 32 2.33 1.22 -6.88
CA PHE A 32 2.14 0.12 -5.94
C PHE A 32 0.70 -0.36 -5.94
N ARG A 33 0.52 -1.64 -5.64
CA ARG A 33 -0.77 -2.26 -5.34
C ARG A 33 -0.86 -2.51 -3.84
N ALA A 34 -1.95 -2.11 -3.23
CA ALA A 34 -2.31 -2.46 -1.87
C ALA A 34 -3.46 -3.46 -1.89
N ALA A 35 -3.20 -4.70 -1.44
CA ALA A 35 -4.22 -5.70 -1.20
C ALA A 35 -4.62 -5.63 0.28
N LEU A 36 -5.67 -4.86 0.57
CA LEU A 36 -6.19 -4.62 1.90
C LEU A 36 -7.28 -5.65 2.26
N PRO A 37 -7.37 -6.06 3.53
CA PRO A 37 -8.37 -7.02 3.99
C PRO A 37 -9.73 -6.37 4.25
N ALA A 38 -10.25 -5.64 3.25
CA ALA A 38 -11.56 -5.00 3.25
C ALA A 38 -12.32 -5.35 1.96
N ALA A 39 -13.65 -5.20 1.96
CA ALA A 39 -14.44 -5.38 0.74
C ALA A 39 -14.02 -4.34 -0.31
N GLY A 40 -13.56 -4.80 -1.48
CA GLY A 40 -12.98 -3.91 -2.49
C GLY A 40 -11.62 -3.32 -2.09
N GLY A 41 -10.93 -3.93 -1.13
CA GLY A 41 -9.63 -3.48 -0.61
C GLY A 41 -8.46 -3.62 -1.57
N ASP A 42 -8.69 -3.93 -2.85
CA ASP A 42 -7.65 -3.93 -3.86
C ASP A 42 -7.50 -2.53 -4.45
N TYR A 43 -6.37 -1.90 -4.17
CA TYR A 43 -6.07 -0.54 -4.60
C TYR A 43 -4.80 -0.52 -5.45
N LEU A 44 -4.86 0.15 -6.60
CA LEU A 44 -3.69 0.46 -7.42
C LEU A 44 -3.43 1.96 -7.34
N SER A 45 -2.20 2.34 -6.99
CA SER A 45 -1.82 3.75 -6.95
C SER A 45 -1.79 4.38 -8.34
N ASP A 46 -1.95 5.69 -8.38
CA ASP A 46 -1.48 6.46 -9.53
C ASP A 46 0.03 6.32 -9.70
N ALA A 47 0.54 6.80 -10.83
CA ALA A 47 1.97 6.78 -11.11
C ALA A 47 2.71 7.74 -10.17
N GLN A 48 3.72 7.22 -9.48
CA GLN A 48 4.51 7.89 -8.46
C GLN A 48 5.84 8.41 -9.03
N ASP A 49 6.34 9.49 -8.47
CA ASP A 49 7.62 10.07 -8.89
C ASP A 49 8.79 9.10 -8.64
N PRO A 50 9.84 9.14 -9.49
CA PRO A 50 11.11 8.46 -9.25
C PRO A 50 11.64 8.62 -7.83
N ILE A 51 12.11 7.52 -7.24
CA ILE A 51 12.82 7.53 -5.96
C ILE A 51 14.32 7.51 -6.25
N GLY A 52 15.03 8.52 -5.74
CA GLY A 52 16.48 8.59 -5.82
C GLY A 52 17.18 7.42 -5.10
N ALA A 53 18.41 7.11 -5.50
CA ALA A 53 19.20 6.05 -4.87
C ALA A 53 19.35 6.28 -3.35
N GLY A 54 19.06 5.26 -2.54
CA GLY A 54 19.15 5.30 -1.08
C GLY A 54 18.10 6.17 -0.38
N THR A 55 17.11 6.72 -1.11
CA THR A 55 16.03 7.51 -0.51
C THR A 55 14.75 6.71 -0.35
N LYS A 56 13.81 7.26 0.42
CA LYS A 56 12.53 6.61 0.71
C LYS A 56 11.37 7.57 0.68
N VAL A 57 10.18 7.03 0.44
CA VAL A 57 8.89 7.71 0.55
C VAL A 57 8.01 6.92 1.51
N ARG A 58 7.24 7.63 2.34
CA ARG A 58 6.29 7.06 3.29
C ARG A 58 4.86 7.27 2.81
N TYR A 59 4.07 6.22 2.85
CA TYR A 59 2.65 6.27 2.54
C TYR A 59 1.83 5.86 3.76
N THR A 60 0.61 6.40 3.81
CA THR A 60 -0.42 6.01 4.77
C THR A 60 -1.68 5.69 3.99
N ILE A 61 -2.21 4.48 4.16
CA ILE A 61 -3.49 4.08 3.59
C ILE A 61 -4.45 3.80 4.74
N GLY A 62 -5.52 4.60 4.79
CA GLY A 62 -6.66 4.35 5.65
C GLY A 62 -7.73 3.54 4.91
N PHE A 63 -8.34 2.59 5.61
CA PHE A 63 -9.46 1.82 5.10
C PHE A 63 -10.39 1.42 6.26
N LYS A 64 -11.56 0.88 5.93
CA LYS A 64 -12.57 0.48 6.89
C LYS A 64 -13.08 -0.92 6.58
N ASP A 65 -13.90 -1.45 7.49
CA ASP A 65 -14.66 -2.67 7.27
C ASP A 65 -13.78 -3.91 7.03
N LEU A 66 -12.89 -4.19 8.00
CA LEU A 66 -12.09 -5.41 8.02
C LEU A 66 -12.97 -6.66 7.81
N THR A 67 -12.61 -7.48 6.84
CA THR A 67 -13.45 -8.59 6.36
C THR A 67 -13.75 -9.66 7.41
N LYS A 68 -12.84 -9.86 8.37
CA LYS A 68 -12.96 -10.92 9.39
C LYS A 68 -12.60 -10.41 10.77
N THR A 69 -13.15 -11.08 11.79
CA THR A 69 -12.64 -10.99 13.17
C THR A 69 -11.32 -11.76 13.26
N GLY A 70 -10.42 -11.34 14.16
CA GLY A 70 -9.09 -11.92 14.28
C GLY A 70 -8.10 -11.39 13.23
N GLU A 71 -7.25 -12.27 12.70
CA GLU A 71 -6.16 -11.90 11.80
C GLU A 71 -6.63 -11.59 10.38
N ASN A 72 -6.18 -10.45 9.87
CA ASN A 72 -6.45 -9.95 8.53
C ASN A 72 -5.13 -9.57 7.87
N ALA A 73 -4.72 -10.31 6.83
CA ALA A 73 -3.48 -10.02 6.11
C ALA A 73 -3.67 -8.88 5.11
N ALA A 74 -2.72 -7.96 5.09
CA ALA A 74 -2.57 -6.92 4.07
C ALA A 74 -1.22 -7.07 3.37
N ALA A 75 -1.18 -6.72 2.09
CA ALA A 75 0.05 -6.74 1.30
C ALA A 75 0.20 -5.45 0.49
N ILE A 76 1.42 -4.94 0.42
CA ILE A 76 1.82 -3.86 -0.49
C ILE A 76 2.82 -4.44 -1.48
N THR A 77 2.56 -4.29 -2.77
CA THR A 77 3.44 -4.75 -3.86
C THR A 77 3.84 -3.58 -4.75
N ILE A 78 5.13 -3.35 -4.93
CA ILE A 78 5.69 -2.33 -5.83
C ILE A 78 5.80 -2.91 -7.23
N ASP A 79 5.52 -2.08 -8.24
CA ASP A 79 5.58 -2.41 -9.67
C ASP A 79 4.90 -3.75 -10.00
N PRO A 80 3.59 -3.88 -9.72
CA PRO A 80 2.87 -5.13 -9.95
C PRO A 80 2.85 -5.56 -11.43
N SER A 81 3.06 -4.61 -12.34
CA SER A 81 3.18 -4.82 -13.79
C SER A 81 4.59 -5.17 -14.26
N GLN A 82 5.58 -5.18 -13.37
CA GLN A 82 6.98 -5.54 -13.64
C GLN A 82 7.62 -4.70 -14.77
N GLN A 83 7.34 -3.41 -14.82
CA GLN A 83 7.82 -2.50 -15.88
C GLN A 83 9.14 -1.80 -15.56
N ILE A 84 9.61 -1.86 -14.32
CA ILE A 84 10.83 -1.17 -13.87
C ILE A 84 11.96 -2.16 -13.78
N SER A 85 13.15 -1.82 -14.28
CA SER A 85 14.31 -2.67 -14.07
C SER A 85 14.69 -2.67 -12.59
N ASP A 86 14.59 -3.84 -11.97
CA ASP A 86 14.86 -4.06 -10.56
C ASP A 86 15.72 -5.32 -10.42
N ALA A 87 16.77 -5.24 -9.62
CA ALA A 87 17.73 -6.31 -9.43
C ALA A 87 17.15 -7.48 -8.61
N ASP A 88 16.17 -7.21 -7.75
CA ASP A 88 15.55 -8.22 -6.90
C ASP A 88 14.05 -7.98 -6.72
N ARG A 89 13.25 -8.74 -7.47
CA ARG A 89 11.78 -8.66 -7.40
C ARG A 89 11.20 -9.28 -6.13
N ALA A 90 11.94 -10.11 -5.42
CA ALA A 90 11.42 -10.82 -4.24
C ALA A 90 11.17 -9.86 -3.07
N ASN A 91 11.85 -8.71 -3.04
CA ASN A 91 11.69 -7.70 -2.00
C ASN A 91 10.61 -6.64 -2.31
N ASN A 92 9.95 -6.73 -3.46
CA ASN A 92 8.92 -5.75 -3.87
C ASN A 92 7.57 -5.98 -3.22
N THR A 93 7.41 -7.00 -2.37
CA THR A 93 6.18 -7.24 -1.61
C THR A 93 6.46 -7.25 -0.11
N ALA A 94 5.73 -6.41 0.62
CA ALA A 94 5.69 -6.42 2.07
C ALA A 94 4.30 -6.86 2.54
N THR A 95 4.24 -7.71 3.56
CA THR A 95 2.99 -8.17 4.17
C THR A 95 2.92 -7.78 5.64
N THR A 96 1.71 -7.55 6.13
CA THR A 96 1.45 -7.31 7.55
C THR A 96 0.12 -7.92 7.94
N THR A 97 -0.04 -8.21 9.22
CA THR A 97 -1.30 -8.73 9.79
C THR A 97 -1.90 -7.69 10.72
N ILE A 98 -3.18 -7.39 10.49
CA ILE A 98 -3.98 -6.54 11.34
C ILE A 98 -4.93 -7.42 12.13
N VAL A 99 -4.92 -7.26 13.45
CA VAL A 99 -5.79 -8.03 14.34
C VAL A 99 -6.99 -7.19 14.72
N ARG A 100 -8.18 -7.67 14.36
CA ARG A 100 -9.45 -7.13 14.83
C ARG A 100 -9.91 -7.91 16.06
N ASN A 101 -9.65 -7.35 17.23
CA ASN A 101 -10.23 -7.84 18.48
C ASN A 101 -11.65 -7.30 18.61
N TYR A 102 -12.59 -8.21 18.86
CA TYR A 102 -14.05 -8.08 19.04
C TYR A 102 -14.64 -6.67 18.94
#